data_AF-A0A3M6QZA1-F1
#
_entry.id   AF-A0A3M6QZA1-F1
#
_cell.length_a   1.000
_cell.length_b   1.000
_cell.length_c   1.000
_cell.angle_alpha   90.00
_cell.angle_beta   90.00
_cell.angle_gamma   90.00
#
_symmetry.space_group_name_H-M   'P 1'
#
loop_
_entity.id
_entity.type
_entity.pdbx_description
1 polymer ?
#
loop_
_entity_poly.entity_id
_entity_poly.type
_entity_poly.pdbx_seq_one_letter_code
_entity_poly.pdbx_strand_id
1 'polypeptide(L)'
;MTSQPQDSTISADALFAHLTRVLESRKPARGGDPASSYVAKLLADGKAPDAFLKKIGEEAAEVIMAAKDLQDGRKEREALVYEVADLWFHTLVALTHFNLGADDVVRELARREGVSGLAEKAARPLD
;
A
#
# COMPACT_ATOMS: atom_id res chain seq x y z
N MET A 1 -0.61 -29.13 30.61
CA MET A 1 0.27 -28.71 29.48
C MET A 1 -0.61 -28.17 28.38
N THR A 2 -1.01 -26.91 28.49
CA THR A 2 -1.71 -26.18 27.44
C THR A 2 -0.69 -25.25 26.80
N SER A 3 -0.17 -25.66 25.64
CA SER A 3 0.70 -24.83 24.82
C SER A 3 -0.13 -23.67 24.27
N GLN A 4 0.18 -22.44 24.67
CA GLN A 4 -0.34 -21.26 23.99
C GLN A 4 0.19 -21.22 22.55
N PRO A 5 -0.62 -20.77 21.57
CA PRO A 5 -0.13 -20.57 20.22
C PRO A 5 0.93 -19.46 20.23
N GLN A 6 2.08 -19.74 19.62
CA GLN A 6 3.11 -18.72 19.46
C GLN A 6 2.64 -17.71 18.41
N ASP A 7 2.34 -16.51 18.86
CA ASP A 7 2.06 -15.36 18.00
C ASP A 7 3.39 -14.99 17.30
N SER A 8 3.60 -15.53 16.10
CA SER A 8 4.76 -15.20 15.29
C SER A 8 4.61 -13.75 14.82
N THR A 9 5.17 -12.82 15.57
CA THR A 9 5.23 -11.40 15.19
C THR A 9 6.05 -11.26 13.91
N ILE A 10 5.39 -11.06 12.77
CA ILE A 10 6.05 -10.71 11.51
C ILE A 10 6.40 -9.22 11.61
N SER A 11 7.67 -8.84 11.43
CA SER A 11 8.04 -7.42 11.36
C SER A 11 7.43 -6.76 10.13
N ALA A 12 7.13 -5.47 10.20
CA ALA A 12 6.57 -4.72 9.07
C ALA A 12 7.42 -4.88 7.81
N ASP A 13 8.75 -4.77 7.93
CA ASP A 13 9.70 -4.96 6.83
C ASP A 13 9.59 -6.36 6.22
N ALA A 14 9.53 -7.41 7.04
CA ALA A 14 9.40 -8.78 6.56
C ALA A 14 8.06 -9.00 5.84
N LEU A 15 6.98 -8.40 6.34
CA LEU A 15 5.66 -8.45 5.72
C LEU A 15 5.66 -7.74 4.37
N PHE A 16 6.17 -6.51 4.28
CA PHE A 16 6.23 -5.78 3.02
C PHE A 16 7.10 -6.46 1.98
N ALA A 17 8.27 -6.98 2.39
CA ALA A 17 9.12 -7.77 1.50
C ALA A 17 8.40 -9.04 1.01
N HIS A 18 7.64 -9.71 1.88
CA HIS A 18 6.82 -10.85 1.49
C HIS A 18 5.72 -10.46 0.50
N LEU A 19 4.96 -9.39 0.78
CA LEU A 19 3.92 -8.86 -0.10
C LEU A 19 4.48 -8.50 -1.46
N THR A 20 5.60 -7.77 -1.55
CA THR A 20 6.25 -7.46 -2.83
C THR A 20 6.58 -8.73 -3.62
N ARG A 21 7.16 -9.76 -2.99
CA ARG A 21 7.44 -11.04 -3.67
C ARG A 21 6.17 -11.72 -4.18
N VAL A 22 5.11 -11.74 -3.38
CA VAL A 22 3.82 -12.32 -3.77
C VAL A 22 3.22 -11.55 -4.94
N LEU A 23 3.18 -10.22 -4.88
CA LEU A 23 2.61 -9.38 -5.93
C LEU A 23 3.38 -9.53 -7.26
N GLU A 24 4.72 -9.55 -7.20
CA GLU A 24 5.56 -9.82 -8.36
C GLU A 24 5.25 -11.18 -9.00
N SER A 25 4.99 -12.21 -8.19
CA SER A 25 4.61 -13.54 -8.69
C SER A 25 3.24 -13.57 -9.37
N ARG A 26 2.42 -12.51 -9.23
CA ARG A 26 1.09 -12.40 -9.86
C ARG A 26 1.10 -11.58 -11.15
N LYS A 27 2.24 -11.06 -11.59
CA LYS A 27 2.36 -10.43 -12.90
C LYS A 27 2.02 -11.42 -14.02
N PRO A 28 1.36 -11.00 -15.11
CA PRO A 28 1.12 -11.85 -16.28
C PRO A 28 2.40 -12.48 -16.84
N ALA A 29 3.48 -11.70 -16.93
CA ALA A 29 4.80 -12.17 -17.36
C ALA A 29 5.46 -13.21 -16.43
N ARG A 30 4.90 -13.43 -15.23
CA ARG A 30 5.34 -14.42 -14.25
C ARG A 30 4.35 -15.59 -14.10
N GLY A 31 3.37 -15.71 -14.99
CA GLY A 31 2.37 -16.77 -14.96
C GLY A 31 1.20 -16.50 -14.01
N GLY A 32 1.01 -15.24 -13.59
CA GLY A 32 -0.17 -14.85 -12.82
C GLY A 32 -1.44 -15.04 -13.63
N ASP A 33 -2.38 -15.84 -13.11
CA ASP A 33 -3.65 -16.16 -13.76
C ASP A 33 -4.80 -15.27 -13.24
N PRO A 34 -5.40 -14.41 -14.09
CA PRO A 34 -6.54 -13.57 -13.73
C PRO A 34 -7.80 -14.32 -13.31
N ALA A 35 -7.94 -15.61 -13.67
CA ALA A 35 -9.10 -16.41 -13.28
C ALA A 35 -9.03 -16.88 -11.82
N SER A 36 -7.84 -17.04 -11.27
CA SER A 36 -7.60 -17.55 -9.91
C SER A 36 -7.00 -16.52 -8.94
N SER A 37 -6.56 -15.34 -9.40
CA SER A 37 -5.96 -14.31 -8.56
C SER A 37 -6.53 -12.92 -8.81
N TYR A 38 -7.01 -12.28 -7.74
CA TYR A 38 -7.45 -10.89 -7.77
C TYR A 38 -6.34 -9.93 -8.22
N VAL A 39 -5.13 -10.09 -7.69
CA VAL A 39 -3.97 -9.27 -8.09
C VAL A 39 -3.63 -9.49 -9.57
N ALA A 40 -3.62 -10.74 -10.04
CA ALA A 40 -3.36 -11.00 -11.47
C ALA A 40 -4.44 -10.36 -12.36
N LYS A 41 -5.70 -10.33 -11.90
CA LYS A 41 -6.80 -9.62 -12.58
C LYS A 41 -6.61 -8.11 -12.62
N LEU A 42 -6.04 -7.51 -11.57
CA LEU A 42 -5.70 -6.08 -11.56
C LEU A 42 -4.52 -5.76 -12.48
N LEU A 43 -3.53 -6.66 -12.56
CA LEU A 43 -2.29 -6.48 -13.33
C LEU A 43 -2.40 -6.90 -14.81
N ALA A 44 -3.53 -7.48 -15.24
CA ALA A 44 -3.73 -7.93 -16.61
C ALA A 44 -3.74 -6.75 -17.62
N ASP A 45 -3.11 -6.93 -18.79
CA ASP A 45 -2.90 -5.88 -19.81
C ASP A 45 -4.18 -5.13 -20.23
N GLY A 46 -5.33 -5.80 -20.26
CA GLY A 46 -6.62 -5.17 -20.61
C GLY A 46 -7.28 -4.36 -19.48
N LYS A 47 -6.62 -4.23 -18.33
CA LYS A 47 -7.15 -3.57 -17.12
C LYS A 47 -6.13 -2.67 -16.44
N ALA A 48 -4.85 -3.00 -16.56
CA ALA A 48 -3.77 -2.16 -16.07
C ALA A 48 -3.54 -0.95 -17.00
N PRO A 49 -3.24 0.24 -16.47
CA PRO A 49 -3.12 0.56 -15.03
C PRO A 49 -4.45 0.96 -14.36
N ASP A 50 -5.48 1.25 -15.16
CA ASP A 50 -6.72 1.91 -14.71
C ASP A 50 -7.42 1.22 -13.54
N ALA A 51 -7.45 -0.12 -13.53
CA ALA A 51 -8.16 -0.88 -12.51
C ALA A 51 -7.63 -0.64 -11.09
N PHE A 52 -6.31 -0.67 -10.89
CA PHE A 52 -5.72 -0.41 -9.58
C PHE A 52 -5.61 1.09 -9.28
N LEU A 53 -5.45 1.95 -10.30
CA LEU A 53 -5.45 3.41 -10.09
C LEU A 53 -6.84 3.91 -9.62
N LYS A 54 -7.92 3.34 -10.16
CA LYS A 54 -9.28 3.63 -9.69
C LYS A 54 -9.45 3.25 -8.22
N LYS A 55 -8.96 2.06 -7.83
CA LYS A 55 -8.99 1.62 -6.42
C LYS A 55 -8.20 2.56 -5.52
N ILE A 56 -7.00 3.00 -5.91
CA ILE A 56 -6.24 3.99 -5.13
C ILE A 56 -7.08 5.26 -4.87
N GLY A 57 -7.79 5.77 -5.88
CA GLY A 57 -8.67 6.93 -5.73
C GLY A 57 -9.87 6.67 -4.79
N GLU A 58 -10.49 5.49 -4.90
CA GLU A 58 -11.58 5.05 -4.03
C GLU A 58 -11.12 4.94 -2.57
N GLU A 59 -10.05 4.17 -2.32
CA GLU A 59 -9.50 3.96 -0.98
C GLU A 59 -9.01 5.26 -0.34
N ALA A 60 -8.43 6.17 -1.12
CA ALA A 60 -8.03 7.48 -0.62
C ALA A 60 -9.24 8.28 -0.12
N ALA A 61 -10.37 8.24 -0.84
CA ALA A 61 -11.60 8.88 -0.39
C ALA A 61 -12.18 8.18 0.86
N GLU A 62 -12.11 6.86 0.93
CA GLU A 62 -12.56 6.08 2.09
C GLU A 62 -11.73 6.34 3.33
N VAL A 63 -10.40 6.45 3.22
CA VAL A 63 -9.53 6.90 4.32
C VAL A 63 -9.94 8.28 4.84
N ILE A 64 -10.23 9.23 3.96
CA ILE A 64 -10.67 10.58 4.34
C ILE A 64 -11.99 10.51 5.12
N MET A 65 -12.94 9.72 4.65
CA MET A 65 -14.24 9.56 5.30
C MET A 65 -14.12 8.83 6.64
N ALA A 66 -13.37 7.73 6.71
CA ALA A 66 -13.14 6.96 7.92
C ALA A 66 -12.43 7.79 9.01
N ALA A 67 -11.47 8.65 8.62
CA ALA A 67 -10.81 9.55 9.56
C ALA A 67 -11.78 10.58 10.17
N LYS A 68 -12.65 11.18 9.35
CA LYS A 68 -13.69 12.11 9.83
C LYS A 68 -14.71 11.41 10.73
N ASP A 69 -15.19 10.24 10.31
CA ASP A 69 -16.14 9.45 11.08
C ASP A 69 -15.54 9.03 12.43
N LEU A 70 -14.26 8.64 12.48
CA LEU A 70 -13.55 8.32 13.71
C LEU A 70 -13.45 9.55 14.64
N GLN A 71 -13.12 10.71 14.09
CA GLN A 71 -13.04 11.96 14.86
C GLN A 71 -14.40 12.35 15.45
N ASP A 72 -15.48 12.14 14.71
CA ASP A 72 -16.86 12.41 15.15
C ASP A 72 -17.42 11.31 16.08
N GLY A 73 -16.68 10.23 16.33
CA GLY A 73 -17.14 9.09 17.14
C GLY A 73 -18.17 8.20 16.44
N ARG A 74 -18.28 8.27 15.10
CA ARG A 74 -19.21 7.48 14.26
C ARG A 74 -18.64 6.13 13.82
N LYS A 75 -17.32 5.93 13.92
CA LYS A 75 -16.62 4.67 13.62
C LYS A 75 -15.49 4.41 14.61
N GLU A 76 -15.10 3.15 14.74
CA GLU A 76 -13.97 2.71 15.55
C GLU A 76 -12.62 2.89 14.84
N ARG A 77 -11.52 2.77 15.59
CA ARG A 77 -10.15 2.97 15.06
C ARG A 77 -9.81 1.97 13.96
N GLU A 78 -10.35 0.76 14.08
CA GLU A 78 -10.16 -0.36 13.16
C GLU A 78 -10.65 -0.03 11.76
N ALA A 79 -11.72 0.77 11.63
CA ALA A 79 -12.24 1.18 10.32
C ALA A 79 -11.22 2.05 9.57
N LEU A 80 -10.56 2.99 10.25
CA LEU A 80 -9.51 3.80 9.63
C LEU A 80 -8.29 2.93 9.24
N VAL A 81 -7.88 2.02 10.11
CA VAL A 81 -6.77 1.10 9.82
C VAL A 81 -7.09 0.22 8.60
N TYR A 82 -8.33 -0.23 8.47
CA TYR A 82 -8.80 -1.04 7.34
C TYR A 82 -8.66 -0.29 6.01
N GLU A 83 -9.18 0.93 5.89
CA GLU A 83 -9.08 1.69 4.62
C GLU A 83 -7.62 2.08 4.30
N VAL A 84 -6.81 2.38 5.33
CA VAL A 84 -5.38 2.67 5.11
C VAL A 84 -4.64 1.41 4.62
N ALA A 85 -4.99 0.24 5.15
CA ALA A 85 -4.42 -1.02 4.68
C ALA A 85 -4.80 -1.31 3.22
N ASP A 86 -6.04 -1.04 2.81
CA ASP A 86 -6.45 -1.26 1.42
C ASP A 86 -5.80 -0.25 0.47
N LEU A 87 -5.68 1.02 0.88
CA LEU A 87 -4.92 2.03 0.15
C LEU A 87 -3.45 1.60 -0.03
N TRP A 88 -2.80 1.10 1.02
CA TRP A 88 -1.43 0.60 0.95
C TRP A 88 -1.33 -0.62 0.04
N PHE A 89 -2.24 -1.57 0.14
CA PHE A 89 -2.28 -2.74 -0.72
C PHE A 89 -2.37 -2.36 -2.20
N HIS A 90 -3.32 -1.49 -2.57
CA HIS A 90 -3.48 -1.05 -3.94
C HIS A 90 -2.30 -0.20 -4.44
N THR A 91 -1.66 0.56 -3.55
CA THR A 91 -0.39 1.25 -3.85
C THR A 91 0.74 0.27 -4.14
N LEU A 92 0.87 -0.82 -3.38
CA LEU A 92 1.87 -1.87 -3.63
C LEU A 92 1.61 -2.60 -4.96
N VAL A 93 0.34 -2.82 -5.34
CA VAL A 93 -0.02 -3.37 -6.66
C VAL A 93 0.44 -2.41 -7.77
N ALA A 94 0.24 -1.10 -7.61
CA ALA A 94 0.70 -0.11 -8.57
C ALA A 94 2.23 -0.08 -8.68
N LEU A 95 2.95 -0.06 -7.56
CA LEU A 95 4.42 -0.15 -7.55
C LEU A 95 4.90 -1.40 -8.29
N THR A 96 4.31 -2.55 -7.99
CA THR A 96 4.60 -3.83 -8.64
C THR A 96 4.45 -3.70 -10.16
N HIS A 97 3.34 -3.14 -10.66
CA HIS A 97 3.14 -2.92 -12.10
C HIS A 97 4.31 -2.14 -12.75
N PHE A 98 4.81 -1.11 -12.07
CA PHE A 98 5.94 -0.29 -12.53
C PHE A 98 7.33 -0.87 -12.19
N ASN A 99 7.42 -2.13 -11.75
CA ASN A 99 8.65 -2.80 -11.34
C ASN A 99 9.35 -2.13 -10.14
N LEU A 100 8.55 -1.62 -9.21
CA LEU A 100 8.97 -1.06 -7.92
C LEU A 100 8.43 -1.91 -6.77
N GLY A 101 9.08 -1.82 -5.61
CA GLY A 101 8.69 -2.49 -4.36
C GLY A 101 8.51 -1.52 -3.19
N ALA A 102 8.09 -2.07 -2.05
CA ALA A 102 7.94 -1.28 -0.82
C ALA A 102 9.27 -0.60 -0.41
N ASP A 103 10.41 -1.26 -0.63
CA ASP A 103 11.74 -0.75 -0.32
C ASP A 103 12.06 0.55 -1.07
N ASP A 104 11.53 0.75 -2.27
CA ASP A 104 11.72 2.00 -3.02
C ASP A 104 11.05 3.18 -2.30
N VAL A 105 9.84 2.96 -1.78
CA VAL A 105 9.10 3.97 -0.99
C VAL A 105 9.76 4.19 0.36
N VAL A 106 10.19 3.13 1.05
CA VAL A 106 10.88 3.23 2.34
C VAL A 106 12.18 4.02 2.19
N ARG A 107 12.96 3.77 1.14
CA ARG A 107 14.19 4.56 0.86
C ARG A 107 13.87 6.03 0.62
N GLU A 108 12.80 6.34 -0.11
CA GLU A 108 12.38 7.72 -0.32
C GLU A 108 11.89 8.38 0.97
N LEU A 109 11.17 7.66 1.83
CA LEU A 109 10.76 8.16 3.14
C LEU A 109 11.97 8.40 4.05
N ALA A 110 12.93 7.49 4.10
CA ALA A 110 14.18 7.65 4.86
C ALA A 110 15.00 8.84 4.35
N ARG A 111 15.01 9.11 3.04
CA ARG A 111 15.63 10.31 2.47
C ARG A 111 14.95 11.61 2.96
N ARG A 112 13.62 11.57 3.19
CA ARG A 112 12.84 12.71 3.72
C ARG A 112 12.95 12.83 5.24
N GLU A 113 13.20 11.72 5.93
CA GLU A 113 13.36 11.65 7.39
C GLU A 113 14.61 12.46 7.81
N GLY A 114 14.40 13.71 8.21
CA GLY A 114 15.47 14.66 8.58
C GLY A 114 15.46 15.96 7.77
N VAL A 115 14.74 16.01 6.65
CA VAL A 115 14.44 17.25 5.92
C VAL A 115 13.03 17.66 6.28
N SER A 116 12.86 18.61 7.21
CA SER A 116 11.51 19.09 7.51
C SER A 116 10.91 19.69 6.22
N GLY A 117 9.64 19.39 5.93
CA GLY A 117 8.96 19.95 4.76
C GLY A 117 8.87 21.49 4.79
N LEU A 118 9.15 22.10 5.94
CA LEU A 118 9.35 23.53 6.12
C LEU A 118 10.74 23.99 5.62
N ALA A 119 11.80 23.24 5.92
CA ALA A 119 13.15 23.50 5.43
C ALA A 119 13.25 23.30 3.90
N GLU A 120 12.58 22.27 3.35
CA GLU A 120 12.54 22.03 1.91
C GLU A 120 11.75 23.12 1.16
N LYS A 121 10.66 23.64 1.74
CA LYS A 121 9.94 24.82 1.21
C LYS A 121 10.78 26.10 1.29
N ALA A 122 11.54 26.29 2.37
CA ALA A 122 12.40 27.46 2.55
C ALA A 122 13.63 27.45 1.61
N ALA A 123 14.06 26.28 1.15
CA ALA A 123 15.21 26.11 0.26
C ALA A 123 14.86 26.20 -1.25
N ARG A 124 13.58 26.37 -1.62
CA ARG A 124 13.20 26.57 -3.03
C ARG A 124 13.57 27.99 -3.46
N PRO A 125 14.19 28.17 -4.65
CA PRO A 125 14.26 29.48 -5.28
C PRO A 125 12.83 30.02 -5.43
N LEU A 126 12.63 31.29 -5.08
CA LEU A 126 11.40 31.99 -5.42
C LEU A 126 11.39 32.17 -6.94
N ASP A 127 10.54 31.43 -7.62
CA ASP A 127 10.13 31.74 -9.01
C ASP A 127 9.16 32.93 -9.01
#